data_AF-A0A9E3PUZ5-F1
#
_entry.id   AF-A0A9E3PUZ5-F1
#
_cell.length_a   1.000
_cell.length_b   1.000
_cell.length_c   1.000
_cell.angle_alpha   90.00
_cell.angle_beta   90.00
_cell.angle_gamma   90.00
#
_symmetry.space_group_name_H-M   'P 1'
#
loop_
_entity.id
_entity.type
_entity.pdbx_description
1 polymer ?
#
loop_
_entity_poly.entity_id
_entity_poly.type
_entity_poly.pdbx_seq_one_letter_code
_entity_poly.pdbx_strand_id
1 'polypeptide(L)'
;MSVLLAALLLAAQAAPSAADIADGKCVAAMSLLEDQVEEADKPGLQSTMLFFIGKIAGRSGDAAVGPAVKAGVEALKPDGAGGAAALAEPCADQVQAATKSM
;
A
#
# COMPACT_ATOMS: atom_id res chain seq x y z
N MET A 1 0.59 -11.10 -37.35
CA MET A 1 0.75 -9.87 -36.53
C MET A 1 -0.10 -9.85 -35.25
N SER A 2 -0.99 -10.83 -34.99
CA SER A 2 -1.85 -10.80 -33.78
C SER A 2 -1.19 -11.35 -32.50
N VAL A 3 -0.18 -12.20 -32.60
CA VAL A 3 0.46 -12.82 -31.41
C VAL A 3 1.38 -11.83 -30.67
N LEU A 4 2.01 -10.89 -31.39
CA LEU A 4 2.86 -9.86 -30.79
C LEU A 4 2.04 -8.84 -29.97
N LEU A 5 0.83 -8.51 -30.45
CA LEU A 5 -0.08 -7.60 -29.76
C LEU A 5 -0.62 -8.24 -28.47
N ALA A 6 -0.96 -9.53 -28.51
CA ALA A 6 -1.37 -10.29 -27.33
C ALA A 6 -0.23 -10.41 -26.30
N ALA A 7 1.03 -10.58 -26.74
CA ALA A 7 2.19 -10.59 -25.85
C ALA A 7 2.49 -9.21 -25.22
N LEU A 8 2.24 -8.11 -25.94
CA LEU A 8 2.33 -6.74 -25.40
C LEU A 8 1.19 -6.45 -24.40
N LEU A 9 -0.01 -6.96 -24.65
CA LEU A 9 -1.16 -6.88 -23.73
C LEU A 9 -0.98 -7.76 -22.49
N LEU A 10 -0.30 -8.92 -22.61
CA LEU A 10 0.07 -9.76 -21.47
C LEU A 10 1.31 -9.25 -20.72
N ALA A 11 2.19 -8.47 -21.36
CA ALA A 11 3.32 -7.80 -20.70
C ALA A 11 2.91 -6.50 -19.99
N ALA A 12 1.72 -5.96 -20.31
CA ALA A 12 1.04 -4.95 -19.51
C ALA A 12 0.39 -5.57 -18.26
N GLN A 13 1.11 -6.45 -17.56
CA GLN A 13 0.86 -6.72 -16.14
C GLN A 13 1.02 -5.38 -15.46
N ALA A 14 -0.09 -4.65 -15.33
CA ALA A 14 -0.08 -3.21 -15.14
C ALA A 14 0.77 -2.92 -13.91
N ALA A 15 1.93 -2.31 -14.13
CA ALA A 15 2.73 -1.79 -13.05
C ALA A 15 1.80 -0.97 -12.13
N PRO A 16 1.97 -1.08 -10.81
CA PRO A 16 1.09 -0.39 -9.87
C PRO A 16 1.07 1.09 -10.21
N SER A 17 -0.13 1.69 -10.20
CA SER A 17 -0.27 3.11 -10.47
C SER A 17 0.44 3.93 -9.39
N ALA A 18 0.69 5.23 -9.63
CA ALA A 18 1.26 6.10 -8.61
C ALA A 18 0.42 6.14 -7.32
N ALA A 19 -0.91 6.04 -7.45
CA ALA A 19 -1.82 5.97 -6.30
C ALA A 19 -1.68 4.64 -5.56
N ASP A 20 -1.48 3.52 -6.26
CA ASP A 20 -1.23 2.21 -5.64
C ASP A 20 0.10 2.22 -4.89
N ILE A 21 1.13 2.81 -5.46
CA ILE A 21 2.43 2.96 -4.80
C ILE A 21 2.29 3.82 -3.53
N ALA A 22 1.51 4.91 -3.56
CA ALA A 22 1.27 5.75 -2.39
C ALA A 22 0.54 4.97 -1.28
N ASP A 23 -0.51 4.24 -1.61
CA ASP A 23 -1.22 3.38 -0.66
C ASP A 23 -0.33 2.22 -0.17
N GLY A 24 0.53 1.68 -1.03
CA GLY A 24 1.52 0.65 -0.70
C GLY A 24 2.59 1.13 0.27
N LYS A 25 2.97 2.42 0.24
CA LYS A 25 3.83 3.04 1.27
C LYS A 25 3.16 3.06 2.64
N CYS A 26 1.85 3.30 2.70
CA CYS A 26 1.11 3.24 3.97
C CYS A 26 1.10 1.81 4.53
N VAL A 27 0.84 0.80 3.69
CA VAL A 27 0.92 -0.61 4.12
C VAL A 27 2.33 -0.94 4.62
N ALA A 28 3.36 -0.59 3.84
CA ALA A 28 4.76 -0.85 4.19
C ALA A 28 5.20 -0.14 5.49
N ALA A 29 4.79 1.10 5.70
CA ALA A 29 5.07 1.85 6.92
C ALA A 29 4.43 1.17 8.14
N MET A 30 3.16 0.79 8.04
CA MET A 30 2.47 0.09 9.13
C MET A 30 3.16 -1.26 9.44
N SER A 31 3.52 -2.06 8.44
CA SER A 31 4.25 -3.31 8.66
C SER A 31 5.60 -3.13 9.35
N LEU A 32 6.30 -2.02 9.12
CA LEU A 32 7.56 -1.70 9.80
C LEU A 32 7.35 -1.20 11.24
N LEU A 33 6.17 -0.67 11.54
CA LEU A 33 5.79 -0.18 12.86
C LEU A 33 5.12 -1.26 13.73
N GLU A 34 4.63 -2.36 13.14
CA GLU A 34 3.95 -3.44 13.87
C GLU A 34 4.79 -4.03 15.02
N ASP A 35 6.11 -4.12 14.83
CA ASP A 35 7.06 -4.58 15.85
C ASP A 35 7.37 -3.51 16.92
N GLN A 36 6.92 -2.27 16.73
CA GLN A 36 7.21 -1.11 17.58
C GLN A 36 6.01 -0.63 18.38
N VAL A 37 4.81 -1.14 18.09
CA VAL A 37 3.58 -0.76 18.79
C VAL A 37 3.21 -1.78 19.86
N GLU A 38 2.49 -1.31 20.88
CA GLU A 38 1.96 -2.18 21.93
C GLU A 38 0.97 -3.20 21.35
N GLU A 39 0.88 -4.38 21.96
CA GLU A 39 -0.04 -5.45 21.52
C GLU A 39 -1.50 -4.97 21.40
N ALA A 40 -1.91 -4.04 22.26
CA ALA A 40 -3.25 -3.45 22.25
C ALA A 40 -3.55 -2.63 20.98
N ASP A 41 -2.53 -2.10 20.31
CA ASP A 41 -2.68 -1.21 19.16
C ASP A 41 -2.56 -1.94 17.81
N LYS A 42 -2.03 -3.19 17.82
CA LYS A 42 -1.88 -4.03 16.62
C LYS A 42 -3.19 -4.23 15.83
N PRO A 43 -4.37 -4.46 16.44
CA PRO A 43 -5.61 -4.58 15.68
C PRO A 43 -5.96 -3.32 14.87
N GLY A 44 -5.66 -2.13 15.39
CA GLY A 44 -5.86 -0.86 14.68
C GLY A 44 -4.90 -0.70 13.50
N LEU A 45 -3.65 -1.12 13.69
CA LEU A 45 -2.63 -1.12 12.65
C LEU A 45 -2.97 -2.11 11.52
N GLN A 46 -3.42 -3.32 11.86
CA GLN A 46 -3.89 -4.31 10.89
C GLN A 46 -5.13 -3.81 10.12
N SER A 47 -6.09 -3.18 10.80
CA SER A 47 -7.25 -2.57 10.14
C SER A 47 -6.85 -1.48 9.15
N THR A 48 -5.88 -0.64 9.52
CA THR A 48 -5.30 0.39 8.65
C THR A 48 -4.63 -0.23 7.42
N MET A 49 -3.83 -1.29 7.60
CA MET A 49 -3.23 -2.02 6.48
C MET A 49 -4.29 -2.59 5.53
N LEU A 50 -5.33 -3.24 6.07
CA LEU A 50 -6.43 -3.81 5.28
C LEU A 50 -7.19 -2.73 4.49
N PHE A 51 -7.37 -1.55 5.06
CA PHE A 51 -7.98 -0.41 4.35
C PHE A 51 -7.19 -0.04 3.08
N PHE A 52 -5.86 0.11 3.18
CA PHE A 52 -5.02 0.46 2.02
C PHE A 52 -4.90 -0.68 1.02
N ILE A 53 -4.81 -1.93 1.49
CA ILE A 53 -4.88 -3.11 0.62
C ILE A 53 -6.19 -3.12 -0.17
N GLY A 54 -7.31 -2.86 0.50
CA GLY A 54 -8.63 -2.75 -0.12
C GLY A 54 -8.72 -1.61 -1.15
N LYS A 55 -8.10 -0.45 -0.89
CA LYS A 55 -8.02 0.66 -1.86
C LYS A 55 -7.27 0.24 -3.14
N ILE A 56 -6.12 -0.44 -2.99
CA ILE A 56 -5.33 -0.91 -4.13
C ILE A 56 -6.12 -1.96 -4.92
N ALA A 57 -6.67 -2.96 -4.23
CA ALA A 57 -7.47 -4.02 -4.84
C ALA A 57 -8.70 -3.46 -5.56
N GLY A 58 -9.44 -2.54 -4.95
CA GLY A 58 -10.62 -1.91 -5.53
C GLY A 58 -10.31 -1.01 -6.74
N ARG A 59 -9.11 -0.43 -6.80
CA ARG A 59 -8.69 0.46 -7.90
C ARG A 59 -8.04 -0.29 -9.06
N SER A 60 -7.17 -1.26 -8.77
CA SER A 60 -6.25 -1.87 -9.74
C SER A 60 -6.30 -3.40 -9.76
N GLY A 61 -7.16 -4.02 -8.93
CA GLY A 61 -7.29 -5.46 -8.78
C GLY A 61 -6.28 -6.08 -7.83
N ASP A 62 -6.59 -7.28 -7.33
CA ASP A 62 -5.79 -7.98 -6.31
C ASP A 62 -4.33 -8.22 -6.73
N ALA A 63 -4.10 -8.45 -8.03
CA ALA A 63 -2.77 -8.67 -8.59
C ALA A 63 -1.85 -7.44 -8.44
N ALA A 64 -2.39 -6.23 -8.25
CA ALA A 64 -1.63 -5.01 -8.07
C ALA A 64 -1.16 -4.81 -6.61
N VAL A 65 -1.76 -5.50 -5.63
CA VAL A 65 -1.46 -5.32 -4.20
C VAL A 65 0.00 -5.65 -3.90
N GLY A 66 0.46 -6.85 -4.27
CA GLY A 66 1.85 -7.27 -4.04
C GLY A 66 2.88 -6.33 -4.67
N PRO A 67 2.79 -6.00 -5.97
CA PRO A 67 3.64 -5.01 -6.62
C PRO A 67 3.63 -3.63 -5.96
N ALA A 68 2.45 -3.14 -5.56
CA ALA A 68 2.29 -1.83 -4.93
C ALA A 68 2.97 -1.77 -3.55
N VAL A 69 2.74 -2.77 -2.70
CA VAL A 69 3.38 -2.86 -1.38
C VAL A 69 4.89 -3.00 -1.53
N LYS A 70 5.37 -3.83 -2.46
CA LYS A 70 6.81 -3.96 -2.74
C LYS A 70 7.43 -2.63 -3.17
N ALA A 71 6.77 -1.90 -4.06
CA ALA A 71 7.22 -0.57 -4.47
C ALA A 71 7.22 0.43 -3.31
N GLY A 72 6.23 0.34 -2.41
CA GLY A 72 6.18 1.11 -1.17
C GLY A 72 7.36 0.83 -0.23
N VAL A 73 7.68 -0.45 -0.01
CA VAL A 73 8.85 -0.88 0.78
C VAL A 73 10.16 -0.36 0.17
N GLU A 74 10.37 -0.53 -1.13
CA GLU A 74 11.58 -0.04 -1.82
C GLU A 74 11.70 1.48 -1.70
N ALA A 75 10.59 2.21 -1.76
CA ALA A 75 10.58 3.66 -1.61
C ALA A 75 10.88 4.13 -0.17
N LEU A 76 10.71 3.28 0.84
CA LEU A 76 10.99 3.59 2.24
C LEU A 76 12.38 3.14 2.71
N LYS A 77 13.06 2.26 1.97
CA LYS A 77 14.42 1.80 2.30
C LYS A 77 15.42 2.91 2.62
N PRO A 78 15.47 4.05 1.90
CA PRO A 78 16.45 5.11 2.19
C PRO A 78 16.32 5.69 3.60
N ASP A 79 15.10 5.79 4.11
CA ASP A 79 14.78 6.47 5.37
C ASP A 79 14.48 5.50 6.52
N GLY A 80 14.32 4.21 6.22
CA GLY A 80 14.10 3.14 7.18
C GLY A 80 12.93 3.41 8.12
N ALA A 81 13.14 3.16 9.42
CA ALA A 81 12.11 3.39 10.45
C ALA A 81 11.67 4.87 10.56
N GLY A 82 12.56 5.82 10.25
CA GLY A 82 12.24 7.24 10.26
C GLY A 82 11.24 7.62 9.16
N GLY A 83 11.40 7.04 7.96
CA GLY A 83 10.45 7.22 6.85
C GLY A 83 9.10 6.57 7.13
N ALA A 84 9.08 5.41 7.80
CA ALA A 84 7.84 4.76 8.21
C ALA A 84 7.08 5.60 9.27
N ALA A 85 7.78 6.14 10.26
CA ALA A 85 7.18 7.01 11.28
C ALA A 85 6.58 8.29 10.67
N ALA A 86 7.26 8.91 9.70
CA ALA A 86 6.76 10.10 8.99
C ALA A 86 5.46 9.83 8.19
N LEU A 87 5.17 8.56 7.88
CA LEU A 87 3.95 8.16 7.19
C LEU A 87 2.82 7.75 8.13
N ALA A 88 3.08 7.52 9.41
CA ALA A 88 2.06 6.98 10.32
C ALA A 88 0.83 7.89 10.44
N GLU A 89 1.07 9.16 10.78
CA GLU A 89 0.01 10.18 10.93
C GLU A 89 -0.77 10.43 9.62
N PRO A 90 -0.14 10.74 8.46
CA PRO A 90 -0.89 10.98 7.23
C PRO A 90 -1.62 9.74 6.68
N CYS A 91 -1.15 8.52 6.98
CA CYS A 91 -1.88 7.30 6.63
C CYS A 91 -3.08 7.06 7.56
N ALA A 92 -2.94 7.35 8.86
CA ALA A 92 -4.05 7.28 9.81
C ALA A 92 -5.15 8.31 9.49
N ASP A 93 -4.77 9.55 9.12
CA ASP A 93 -5.72 10.60 8.73
C ASP A 93 -6.57 10.20 7.53
N GLN A 94 -6.01 9.47 6.56
CA GLN A 94 -6.78 8.97 5.42
C GLN A 94 -7.85 7.95 5.83
N VAL A 95 -7.53 7.04 6.76
CA VAL A 95 -8.53 6.09 7.30
C VAL A 95 -9.61 6.85 8.05
N GLN A 96 -9.23 7.84 8.86
CA GLN A 96 -10.19 8.64 9.62
C GLN A 96 -11.10 9.46 8.71
N ALA A 97 -10.55 10.07 7.65
CA ALA A 97 -11.33 10.81 6.66
C ALA A 97 -12.34 9.91 5.94
N ALA A 98 -11.94 8.69 5.58
CA ALA A 98 -12.83 7.73 4.92
C ALA A 98 -13.96 7.25 5.85
N THR A 99 -13.67 7.00 7.12
CA THR A 99 -14.67 6.53 8.10
C THR A 99 -15.64 7.61 8.55
N LYS A 100 -15.24 8.89 8.55
CA LYS A 100 -16.15 10.04 8.79
C LYS A 100 -17.11 10.32 7.63
N SER A 101 -16.84 9.77 6.44
CA SER A 101 -17.65 9.96 5.23
C SER A 101 -18.71 8.88 5.02
N MET A 102 -18.81 7.90 5.93
CA MET A 102 -19.82 6.86 5.98
C MET A 102 -20.93 7.22 6.97
#